data_AF-A0A4Q7KF89-F1
#
_entry.id   AF-A0A4Q7KF89-F1
#
_cell.length_a   1.000
_cell.length_b   1.000
_cell.length_c   1.000
_cell.angle_alpha   90.00
_cell.angle_beta   90.00
_cell.angle_gamma   90.00
#
_symmetry.space_group_name_H-M   'P 1'
#
loop_
_entity.id
_entity.type
_entity.pdbx_description
1 polymer ?
#
loop_
_entity_poly.entity_id
_entity_poly.type
_entity_poly.pdbx_seq_one_letter_code
_entity_poly.pdbx_strand_id
1 'polypeptide(L)'
;MELTVEELRSLVTQRIRLDEVLPAATRVLRRSPIIHSDGYDAALLIDVLDVPTDFLRDHPDLLADLRDLAERNTDPRQSVRSAVHRFLARTAD
;
A
#
# COMPACT_ATOMS: atom_id res chain seq x y z
N MET A 1 9.41 9.35 -16.10
CA MET A 1 7.95 9.60 -15.95
C MET A 1 7.59 9.26 -14.53
N GLU A 2 7.02 10.20 -13.78
CA GLU A 2 6.37 9.86 -12.51
C GLU A 2 4.95 9.39 -12.83
N LEU A 3 4.59 8.20 -12.34
CA LEU A 3 3.23 7.67 -12.47
C LEU A 3 2.30 8.45 -11.54
N THR A 4 1.10 8.74 -12.01
CA THR A 4 0.03 9.31 -11.20
C THR A 4 -0.50 8.29 -10.19
N VAL A 5 -1.21 8.76 -9.15
CA VAL A 5 -1.85 7.90 -8.13
C VAL A 5 -2.82 6.91 -8.78
N GLU A 6 -3.56 7.35 -9.80
CA GLU A 6 -4.51 6.52 -10.53
C GLU A 6 -3.81 5.43 -11.35
N GLU A 7 -2.73 5.76 -12.06
CA GLU A 7 -1.93 4.79 -12.81
C GLU A 7 -1.29 3.76 -11.88
N LEU A 8 -0.71 4.21 -10.76
CA LEU A 8 -0.15 3.32 -9.74
C LEU A 8 -1.20 2.35 -9.22
N ARG A 9 -2.38 2.87 -8.86
CA ARG A 9 -3.48 2.05 -8.38
C ARG A 9 -3.89 1.00 -9.40
N SER A 10 -4.08 1.41 -10.66
CA SER A 10 -4.44 0.51 -11.76
C SER A 10 -3.42 -0.63 -11.91
N LEU A 11 -2.12 -0.33 -11.83
CA LEU A 11 -1.05 -1.32 -11.94
C LEU A 11 -0.98 -2.27 -10.74
N VAL A 12 -1.18 -1.76 -9.51
CA VAL A 12 -1.24 -2.58 -8.28
C VAL A 12 -2.43 -3.53 -8.34
N THR A 13 -3.63 -3.04 -8.67
CA THR A 13 -4.84 -3.86 -8.78
C THR A 13 -4.68 -4.97 -9.83
N GLN A 14 -4.04 -4.66 -10.96
CA GLN A 14 -3.76 -5.62 -12.02
C GLN A 14 -2.56 -6.54 -11.72
N ARG A 15 -1.84 -6.30 -10.62
CA ARG A 15 -0.64 -7.04 -10.21
C ARG A 15 0.47 -7.04 -11.27
N ILE A 16 0.63 -5.92 -11.97
CA ILE A 16 1.63 -5.76 -13.03
C ILE A 16 2.91 -5.19 -12.43
N ARG A 17 4.05 -5.88 -12.64
CA ARG A 17 5.40 -5.43 -12.22
C ARG A 17 5.43 -4.90 -10.78
N LEU A 18 4.85 -5.67 -9.86
CA LEU A 18 4.68 -5.27 -8.46
C LEU A 18 6.00 -4.88 -7.79
N ASP A 19 7.09 -5.53 -8.18
CA ASP A 19 8.47 -5.25 -7.75
C ASP A 19 8.92 -3.82 -8.07
N GLU A 20 8.40 -3.23 -9.14
CA GLU A 20 8.70 -1.85 -9.54
C GLU A 20 7.62 -0.86 -9.09
N VAL A 21 6.37 -1.30 -9.08
CA VAL A 21 5.21 -0.46 -8.79
C VAL A 21 5.07 -0.20 -7.29
N LEU A 22 5.31 -1.19 -6.43
CA LEU A 22 5.16 -1.03 -4.97
C LEU A 22 6.15 -0.02 -4.36
N PRO A 23 7.44 0.02 -4.75
CA PRO A 23 8.34 1.08 -4.33
C PRO A 23 7.87 2.49 -4.73
N ALA A 24 7.26 2.62 -5.92
CA ALA A 24 6.74 3.89 -6.39
C ALA A 24 5.48 4.31 -5.61
N ALA A 25 4.52 3.39 -5.42
CA ALA A 25 3.31 3.61 -4.65
C ALA A 25 3.63 3.97 -3.18
N THR A 26 4.56 3.27 -2.55
CA THR A 26 5.00 3.55 -1.17
C THR A 26 5.62 4.93 -1.04
N ARG A 27 6.43 5.37 -2.02
CA ARG A 27 6.99 6.74 -2.04
C ARG A 27 5.90 7.81 -2.09
N VAL A 28 4.85 7.60 -2.87
CA VAL A 28 3.70 8.50 -2.94
C VAL A 28 2.96 8.54 -1.60
N LEU A 29 2.64 7.37 -1.03
CA LEU A 29 1.93 7.25 0.24
C LEU A 29 2.71 7.85 1.43
N ARG A 30 4.04 7.76 1.43
CA ARG A 30 4.89 8.38 2.46
C ARG A 30 4.94 9.91 2.37
N ARG A 31 4.78 10.48 1.18
CA ARG A 31 4.82 11.95 0.97
C ARG A 31 3.53 12.64 1.41
N SER A 32 2.40 11.91 1.45
CA SER A 32 1.11 12.40 1.92
C SER A 32 0.59 11.54 3.09
N PRO A 33 1.04 11.77 4.33
CA PRO A 33 0.56 11.02 5.50
C PRO A 33 -0.92 11.32 5.80
N ILE A 34 -1.43 12.46 5.31
CA ILE A 34 -2.85 12.81 5.33
C ILE A 34 -3.36 12.60 3.91
N ILE A 35 -3.93 11.43 3.69
CA ILE A 35 -4.66 11.14 2.46
C ILE A 35 -5.72 12.23 2.28
N HIS A 36 -5.62 12.96 1.18
CA HIS A 36 -6.55 14.06 0.91
C HIS A 36 -7.98 13.52 0.72
N SER A 37 -8.96 14.38 1.01
CA SER A 37 -10.39 14.06 1.19
C SER A 37 -11.06 13.35 0.01
N ASP A 38 -10.43 13.33 -1.17
CA ASP A 38 -10.99 12.77 -2.41
C ASP A 38 -10.88 11.24 -2.49
N GLY A 39 -10.24 10.58 -1.51
CA GLY A 39 -10.31 9.11 -1.33
C GLY A 39 -9.35 8.27 -2.17
N TYR A 40 -8.68 8.86 -3.16
CA TYR A 40 -7.77 8.13 -4.08
C TYR A 40 -6.53 7.55 -3.38
N ASP A 41 -5.85 8.31 -2.50
CA ASP A 41 -4.67 7.76 -1.81
C ASP A 41 -5.07 6.66 -0.81
N ALA A 42 -6.33 6.66 -0.33
CA ALA A 42 -6.87 5.63 0.55
C ALA A 42 -7.09 4.34 -0.21
N ALA A 43 -7.64 4.46 -1.41
CA ALA A 43 -7.81 3.35 -2.32
C ALA A 43 -6.44 2.76 -2.71
N LEU A 44 -5.45 3.61 -3.05
CA LEU A 44 -4.10 3.15 -3.33
C LEU A 44 -3.47 2.41 -2.14
N LEU A 45 -3.58 2.97 -0.92
CA LEU A 45 -3.08 2.30 0.28
C LEU A 45 -3.75 0.94 0.48
N ILE A 46 -5.08 0.87 0.36
CA ILE A 46 -5.82 -0.39 0.50
C ILE A 46 -5.34 -1.41 -0.53
N ASP A 47 -5.20 -1.02 -1.80
CA ASP A 47 -4.78 -1.90 -2.89
C ASP A 47 -3.33 -2.39 -2.68
N VAL A 48 -2.43 -1.52 -2.21
CA VAL A 48 -1.05 -1.86 -1.85
C VAL A 48 -1.01 -2.84 -0.67
N LEU A 49 -1.85 -2.63 0.34
CA LEU A 49 -1.96 -3.51 1.50
C LEU A 49 -2.72 -4.81 1.21
N ASP A 50 -3.26 -5.01 0.01
CA ASP A 50 -3.95 -6.24 -0.43
C ASP A 50 -3.08 -7.13 -1.35
N VAL A 51 -1.82 -6.71 -1.62
CA VAL A 51 -0.85 -7.50 -2.39
C VAL A 51 -0.66 -8.90 -1.79
N PRO A 52 -0.67 -10.00 -2.58
CA PRO A 52 -0.59 -11.36 -2.05
C PRO A 52 0.59 -11.60 -1.10
N THR A 53 0.36 -12.30 0.01
CA THR A 53 1.41 -12.60 1.00
C THR A 53 2.54 -13.41 0.39
N ASP A 54 2.27 -14.31 -0.56
CA ASP A 54 3.31 -15.11 -1.22
C ASP A 54 4.30 -14.23 -2.00
N PHE A 55 3.80 -13.23 -2.74
CA PHE A 55 4.67 -12.25 -3.39
C PHE A 55 5.54 -11.48 -2.38
N LEU A 56 4.94 -11.07 -1.25
CA LEU A 56 5.65 -10.33 -0.20
C LEU A 56 6.69 -11.19 0.52
N ARG A 57 6.45 -12.50 0.65
CA ARG A 57 7.42 -13.44 1.23
C ARG A 57 8.67 -13.54 0.36
N ASP A 58 8.51 -13.49 -0.96
CA ASP A 58 9.62 -13.48 -1.92
C ASP A 58 10.33 -12.10 -2.00
N HIS A 59 9.74 -11.04 -1.42
CA HIS A 59 10.26 -9.67 -1.41
C HIS A 59 10.25 -9.08 0.00
N PRO A 60 11.10 -9.57 0.92
CA PRO A 60 11.08 -9.19 2.33
C PRO A 60 11.32 -7.69 2.56
N ASP A 61 12.09 -7.03 1.69
CA ASP A 61 12.32 -5.58 1.76
C ASP A 61 11.01 -4.80 1.54
N LEU A 62 10.20 -5.22 0.55
CA LEU A 62 8.89 -4.61 0.29
C LEU A 62 7.92 -4.89 1.45
N LEU A 63 7.96 -6.10 2.00
CA LEU A 63 7.16 -6.43 3.17
C LEU A 63 7.49 -5.51 4.36
N ALA A 64 8.78 -5.31 4.66
CA ALA A 64 9.22 -4.44 5.73
C ALA A 64 8.76 -2.98 5.51
N ASP A 65 8.90 -2.48 4.27
CA ASP A 65 8.45 -1.13 3.91
C ASP A 65 6.93 -0.93 4.09
N LEU A 66 6.14 -1.93 3.68
CA LEU A 66 4.68 -1.88 3.80
C LEU A 66 4.23 -2.03 5.25
N ARG A 67 4.94 -2.80 6.08
CA ARG A 67 4.68 -2.88 7.52
C ARG A 67 4.95 -1.55 8.21
N ASP A 68 6.09 -0.92 7.95
CA ASP A 68 6.39 0.40 8.50
C ASP A 68 5.34 1.45 8.05
N LEU A 69 4.89 1.39 6.79
CA LEU A 69 3.81 2.24 6.29
C LEU A 69 2.49 2.00 7.04
N ALA A 70 2.10 0.74 7.23
CA ALA A 70 0.86 0.35 7.89
C ALA A 70 0.86 0.70 9.38
N GLU A 71 1.97 0.47 10.09
CA GLU A 71 2.13 0.76 11.52
C GLU A 71 2.12 2.26 11.82
N ARG A 72 2.64 3.09 10.90
CA ARG A 72 2.63 4.54 11.02
C ARG A 72 1.32 5.19 10.52
N ASN A 73 0.43 4.42 9.89
CA ASN A 73 -0.80 4.98 9.34
C ASN A 73 -1.78 5.33 10.47
N THR A 74 -2.17 6.60 10.53
CA THR A 74 -3.14 7.11 11.52
C THR A 74 -4.47 7.53 10.89
N ASP A 75 -4.78 7.05 9.69
CA ASP A 75 -6.00 7.46 8.98
C ASP A 75 -7.25 6.99 9.76
N PRO A 76 -8.18 7.90 10.10
CA PRO A 76 -9.31 7.54 10.93
C PRO A 76 -10.40 6.75 10.19
N ARG A 77 -10.36 6.69 8.84
CA ARG A 77 -11.42 6.02 8.06
C ARG A 77 -11.42 4.52 8.32
N GLN A 78 -12.61 3.98 8.55
CA GLN A 78 -12.80 2.57 8.90
C GLN A 78 -12.23 1.63 7.83
N SER A 79 -12.41 1.95 6.54
CA SER A 79 -11.88 1.15 5.43
C SER A 79 -10.36 1.01 5.49
N VAL A 80 -9.65 2.10 5.76
CA VAL A 80 -8.18 2.10 5.89
C VAL A 80 -7.75 1.32 7.13
N ARG A 81 -8.38 1.58 8.28
CA ARG A 81 -8.08 0.85 9.53
C ARG A 81 -8.28 -0.66 9.38
N SER A 82 -9.35 -1.08 8.72
CA SER A 82 -9.63 -2.50 8.45
C SER A 82 -8.58 -3.12 7.52
N ALA A 83 -8.14 -2.40 6.49
CA ALA A 83 -7.09 -2.86 5.58
C ALA A 83 -5.74 -2.99 6.31
N VAL A 84 -5.35 -1.98 7.10
CA VAL A 84 -4.14 -2.02 7.93
C VAL A 84 -4.18 -3.20 8.89
N HIS A 85 -5.26 -3.38 9.64
CA HIS A 85 -5.39 -4.49 10.59
C HIS A 85 -5.31 -5.86 9.88
N ARG A 86 -6.00 -6.03 8.75
CA ARG A 86 -5.95 -7.27 7.96
C ARG A 86 -4.53 -7.54 7.46
N PHE A 87 -3.85 -6.52 6.95
CA PHE A 87 -2.49 -6.63 6.46
C PHE A 87 -1.51 -7.06 7.57
N LEU A 88 -1.54 -6.37 8.72
CA LEU A 88 -0.67 -6.70 9.84
C LEU A 88 -0.95 -8.12 10.38
N ALA A 89 -2.22 -8.53 10.44
CA ALA A 89 -2.60 -9.86 10.90
C ALA A 89 -2.12 -10.98 9.95
N ARG A 90 -2.19 -10.77 8.62
CA ARG A 90 -1.79 -11.80 7.63
C ARG A 90 -0.30 -11.82 7.31
N THR A 91 0.46 -10.88 7.87
CA THR A 91 1.91 -10.75 7.68
C THR A 91 2.69 -10.85 9.00
N ALA A 92 2.00 -11.09 10.11
CA ALA A 92 2.62 -11.55 11.34
C ALA A 92 3.04 -13.01 11.15
N ASP A 93 4.35 -13.27 11.16
CA ASP A 93 4.92 -14.61 11.31
C ASP A 93 4.59 -15.21 12.68
#